data_AF-I6YXS9-F1
#
_entry.id   AF-I6YXS9-F1
#
_cell.length_a   1.000
_cell.length_b   1.000
_cell.length_c   1.000
_cell.angle_alpha   90.00
_cell.angle_beta   90.00
_cell.angle_gamma   90.00
#
_symmetry.space_group_name_H-M   'P 1'
#
loop_
_entity.id
_entity.type
_entity.pdbx_description
1 polymer ?
#
loop_
_entity_poly.entity_id
_entity_poly.type
_entity_poly.pdbx_seq_one_letter_code
_entity_poly.pdbx_strand_id
1 'polypeptide(L)'
;MAEINGVSVPFVPIVGNNTAVRNSRDPVKASFDSIFQQELEKVKFSNHALKRLESRNIQLGEEDLTKIQNAVEKAESKGARDSLILMDLSSNDRKAAFIVNIPNRTVVTAIEVENAEENVFTNIDSVVFA
;
A
#
# COMPACT_ATOMS: atom_id res chain seq x y z
N MET A 1 -16.61 -5.75 56.32
CA MET A 1 -16.90 -5.28 54.95
C MET A 1 -17.02 -3.77 54.99
N ALA A 2 -16.61 -3.04 53.95
CA ALA A 2 -16.70 -1.58 53.98
C ALA A 2 -18.15 -1.15 53.73
N GLU A 3 -18.68 -0.29 54.60
CA GLU A 3 -20.03 0.26 54.48
C GLU A 3 -19.97 1.74 54.14
N ILE A 4 -20.76 2.16 53.15
CA ILE A 4 -20.95 3.55 52.78
C ILE A 4 -22.43 3.88 52.92
N ASN A 5 -22.76 4.83 53.80
CA ASN A 5 -24.13 5.25 54.11
C ASN A 5 -25.08 4.07 54.48
N GLY A 6 -24.58 3.08 55.21
CA GLY A 6 -25.37 1.93 55.68
C GLY A 6 -25.68 0.87 54.62
N VAL A 7 -25.08 0.97 53.43
CA VAL A 7 -25.16 -0.06 52.39
C VAL A 7 -23.82 -0.78 52.28
N SER A 8 -23.83 -2.09 52.46
CA SER A 8 -22.65 -2.95 52.31
C SER A 8 -22.32 -3.10 50.83
N VAL A 9 -21.15 -2.61 50.43
CA VAL A 9 -20.66 -2.74 49.05
C VAL A 9 -19.59 -3.83 48.97
N PRO A 10 -19.60 -4.65 47.90
CA PRO A 10 -18.71 -5.81 47.80
C PRO A 10 -17.25 -5.45 47.47
N PHE A 11 -16.90 -4.17 47.43
CA PHE A 11 -15.54 -3.73 47.13
C PHE A 11 -15.11 -2.56 48.01
N VAL A 12 -13.82 -2.51 48.33
CA VAL A 12 -13.19 -1.41 49.08
C VAL A 12 -12.67 -0.39 48.06
N PRO A 13 -12.96 0.91 48.21
CA PRO A 13 -12.39 1.93 47.33
C PRO A 13 -10.88 2.01 47.55
N ILE A 14 -10.12 1.96 46.46
CA ILE A 14 -8.65 2.08 46.48
C ILE A 14 -8.33 3.56 46.73
N VAL A 15 -8.16 3.93 48.01
CA VAL A 15 -7.68 5.26 48.39
C VAL A 15 -6.15 5.27 48.23
N GLY A 16 -5.66 6.24 47.46
CA GLY A 16 -4.40 6.15 46.75
C GLY A 16 -3.13 6.07 47.60
N ASN A 17 -2.22 5.22 47.15
CA ASN A 17 -0.79 5.52 47.23
C ASN A 17 -0.31 5.84 45.81
N ASN A 18 0.13 7.08 45.65
CA ASN A 18 0.66 7.65 44.43
C ASN A 18 2.06 7.05 44.15
N THR A 19 2.16 5.76 43.90
CA THR A 19 3.29 5.23 43.12
C THR A 19 2.99 5.62 41.70
N ALA A 20 3.49 6.78 41.29
CA ALA A 20 3.55 7.19 39.90
C ALA A 20 4.16 6.02 39.13
N VAL A 21 3.29 5.25 38.46
CA VAL A 21 3.67 4.38 37.38
C VAL A 21 4.21 5.35 36.35
N ARG A 22 5.53 5.55 36.42
CA ARG A 22 6.29 6.17 35.36
C ARG A 22 6.03 5.23 34.19
N ASN A 23 5.05 5.60 33.36
CA ASN A 23 4.91 5.06 32.03
C ASN A 23 6.26 5.36 31.38
N SER A 24 7.18 4.41 31.47
CA SER A 24 8.13 4.19 30.42
C SER A 24 7.26 4.08 29.19
N ARG A 25 7.17 5.20 28.46
CA ARG A 25 6.82 5.14 27.05
C ARG A 25 7.87 4.21 26.49
N ASP A 26 7.53 2.93 26.43
CA ASP A 26 8.19 2.03 25.50
C ASP A 26 8.24 2.81 24.19
N PRO A 27 9.41 2.93 23.55
CA PRO A 27 9.51 3.63 22.30
C PRO A 27 8.62 2.86 21.32
N VAL A 28 7.40 3.32 21.14
CA VAL A 28 6.45 2.77 20.17
C VAL A 28 7.19 2.79 18.85
N LYS A 29 7.41 1.60 18.30
CA LYS A 29 8.34 1.30 17.20
C LYS A 29 8.09 2.08 15.90
N ALA A 30 7.04 2.89 15.80
CA ALA A 30 6.80 3.90 14.77
C ALA A 30 5.63 4.81 15.23
N SER A 31 5.69 6.12 14.99
CA SER A 31 4.53 6.99 15.20
C SER A 31 3.48 6.73 14.12
N PHE A 32 2.19 6.99 14.40
CA PHE A 32 1.14 6.88 13.38
C PHE A 32 1.49 7.68 12.12
N ASP A 33 2.04 8.89 12.28
CA ASP A 33 2.48 9.72 11.17
C ASP A 33 3.51 9.01 10.29
N SER A 34 4.49 8.31 10.88
CA SER A 34 5.49 7.57 10.11
C SER A 34 4.89 6.39 9.34
N ILE A 35 3.95 5.66 9.93
CA ILE A 35 3.24 4.56 9.25
C ILE A 35 2.37 5.13 8.13
N PHE A 36 1.66 6.22 8.40
CA PHE A 36 0.80 6.87 7.42
C PHE A 36 1.58 7.36 6.20
N GLN A 37 2.73 8.01 6.40
CA GLN A 37 3.61 8.42 5.29
C GLN A 37 4.12 7.21 4.50
N GLN A 38 4.55 6.15 5.18
CA GLN A 38 5.00 4.93 4.51
C GLN A 38 3.89 4.29 3.66
N GLU A 39 2.63 4.32 4.11
CA GLU A 39 1.50 3.80 3.33
C GLU A 39 1.08 4.69 2.15
N LEU A 40 1.40 5.99 2.19
CA LEU A 40 1.16 6.90 1.06
C LEU A 40 2.22 6.74 -0.05
N GLU A 41 3.41 6.27 0.29
CA GLU A 41 4.50 6.08 -0.67
C GLU A 41 4.38 4.79 -1.49
N LYS A 42 3.65 3.80 -0.98
CA LYS A 42 3.45 2.50 -1.65
C LYS A 42 2.55 2.62 -2.87
N VAL A 43 2.93 1.92 -3.94
CA VAL A 43 2.05 1.65 -5.07
C VAL A 43 0.87 0.77 -4.63
N LYS A 44 -0.33 1.19 -5.04
CA LYS A 44 -1.61 0.53 -4.75
C LYS A 44 -2.16 -0.11 -6.01
N PHE A 45 -2.95 -1.17 -5.86
CA PHE A 45 -3.65 -1.81 -6.96
C PHE A 45 -5.15 -1.58 -6.81
N SER A 46 -5.78 -1.09 -7.88
CA SER A 46 -7.23 -1.00 -7.92
C SER A 46 -7.88 -2.38 -8.01
N ASN A 47 -9.16 -2.47 -7.63
CA ASN A 47 -9.94 -3.71 -7.80
C ASN A 47 -9.98 -4.20 -9.25
N HIS A 48 -9.90 -3.30 -10.22
CA HIS A 48 -9.85 -3.68 -11.64
C HIS A 48 -8.51 -4.33 -11.97
N ALA A 49 -7.39 -3.73 -11.55
CA ALA A 49 -6.07 -4.29 -11.75
C ALA A 49 -5.93 -5.69 -11.10
N LEU A 50 -6.39 -5.86 -9.86
CA LEU A 50 -6.35 -7.14 -9.14
C LEU A 50 -7.13 -8.23 -9.90
N LYS A 51 -8.37 -7.95 -10.31
CA LYS A 51 -9.17 -8.89 -11.11
C LYS A 51 -8.50 -9.25 -12.43
N ARG A 52 -7.80 -8.30 -13.07
CA ARG A 52 -7.07 -8.54 -14.32
C ARG A 52 -5.87 -9.45 -14.10
N LEU A 53 -5.06 -9.19 -13.07
CA LEU A 53 -3.95 -10.04 -12.67
C LEU A 53 -4.41 -11.48 -12.41
N GLU A 54 -5.46 -11.66 -11.62
CA GLU A 54 -6.07 -12.97 -11.34
C GLU A 54 -6.55 -13.65 -12.63
N SER A 55 -7.33 -12.96 -13.46
CA SER A 55 -7.91 -13.52 -14.69
C SER A 55 -6.86 -13.98 -15.72
N ARG A 56 -5.68 -13.36 -15.69
CA ARG A 56 -4.56 -13.66 -16.60
C ARG A 56 -3.47 -14.50 -15.94
N ASN A 57 -3.73 -14.96 -14.71
CA ASN A 57 -2.78 -15.71 -13.88
C ASN A 57 -1.40 -15.03 -13.84
N ILE A 58 -1.39 -13.71 -13.65
CA ILE A 58 -0.19 -12.91 -13.49
C ILE A 58 0.10 -12.79 -12.00
N GLN A 59 1.23 -13.33 -11.58
CA GLN A 59 1.72 -13.23 -10.20
C GLN A 59 2.91 -12.29 -10.18
N LEU A 60 2.85 -11.30 -9.29
CA LEU A 60 3.91 -10.31 -9.10
C LEU A 60 4.75 -10.72 -7.89
N GLY A 61 6.05 -10.94 -8.11
CA GLY A 61 7.02 -11.13 -7.04
C GLY A 61 7.45 -9.80 -6.42
N GLU A 62 8.25 -9.86 -5.36
CA GLU A 62 8.83 -8.66 -4.73
C GLU A 62 9.68 -7.84 -5.69
N GLU A 63 10.42 -8.51 -6.59
CA GLU A 63 11.20 -7.85 -7.63
C GLU A 63 10.31 -7.06 -8.59
N ASP A 64 9.18 -7.66 -9.01
CA ASP A 64 8.24 -7.01 -9.93
C ASP A 64 7.59 -5.79 -9.28
N LEU A 65 7.20 -5.90 -8.00
CA LEU A 65 6.66 -4.78 -7.24
C LEU A 65 7.68 -3.64 -7.10
N THR A 66 8.95 -3.99 -6.88
CA THR A 66 10.04 -3.00 -6.81
C THR A 66 10.25 -2.30 -8.15
N LYS A 67 10.19 -3.03 -9.27
CA LYS A 67 10.26 -2.43 -10.62
C LYS A 67 9.09 -1.46 -10.86
N ILE A 68 7.87 -1.83 -10.48
CA ILE A 68 6.70 -0.95 -10.60
C ILE A 68 6.88 0.32 -9.75
N GLN A 69 7.34 0.20 -8.51
CA GLN A 69 7.60 1.34 -7.62
C GLN A 69 8.62 2.32 -8.25
N ASN A 70 9.76 1.80 -8.70
CA ASN A 70 10.81 2.59 -9.35
C ASN A 70 10.30 3.25 -10.65
N ALA A 71 9.47 2.56 -11.41
CA ALA A 71 8.88 3.08 -12.63
C ALA A 71 7.90 4.23 -12.36
N VAL A 72 7.10 4.11 -11.29
CA VAL A 72 6.20 5.18 -10.83
C VAL A 72 7.00 6.40 -10.39
N GLU A 73 8.05 6.24 -9.60
CA GLU A 73 8.93 7.35 -9.17
C GLU A 73 9.60 8.04 -10.36
N LYS A 74 10.06 7.25 -11.34
CA LYS A 74 10.64 7.79 -12.57
C LYS A 74 9.62 8.58 -13.39
N ALA A 75 8.39 8.08 -13.51
CA ALA A 75 7.31 8.80 -14.19
C ALA A 75 6.96 10.10 -13.44
N GLU A 76 6.85 10.03 -12.12
CA GLU A 76 6.56 11.16 -11.22
C GLU A 76 7.62 12.25 -11.33
N SER A 77 8.90 11.89 -11.34
CA SER A 77 10.02 12.84 -11.51
C SER A 77 9.97 13.62 -12.83
N LYS A 78 9.24 13.09 -13.83
CA LYS A 78 9.05 13.70 -15.14
C LYS A 78 7.69 14.40 -15.28
N GLY A 79 6.89 14.44 -14.22
CA GLY A 79 5.58 15.09 -14.20
C GLY A 79 4.49 14.34 -14.96
N ALA A 80 4.65 13.03 -15.17
CA ALA A 80 3.61 12.19 -15.76
C ALA A 80 2.38 12.10 -14.86
N ARG A 81 1.19 11.94 -15.46
CA ARG A 81 -0.06 11.80 -14.72
C ARG A 81 -0.65 10.41 -14.89
N ASP A 82 -0.67 9.91 -16.12
CA ASP A 82 -1.18 8.59 -16.46
C ASP A 82 -0.17 7.89 -17.37
N SER A 83 0.53 6.89 -16.81
CA SER A 83 1.64 6.23 -17.48
C SER A 83 1.32 4.78 -17.82
N LEU A 84 1.79 4.36 -19.00
CA LEU A 84 1.97 2.95 -19.31
C LEU A 84 3.35 2.50 -18.81
N ILE A 85 3.40 1.45 -18.00
CA ILE A 85 4.64 0.83 -17.54
C ILE A 85 4.76 -0.52 -18.23
N LEU A 86 5.83 -0.70 -19.00
CA LEU A 86 6.14 -1.94 -19.71
C LEU A 86 7.33 -2.60 -19.01
N MET A 87 7.17 -3.87 -18.61
CA MET A 87 8.21 -4.61 -17.93
C MET A 87 8.14 -6.11 -18.20
N ASP A 88 9.29 -6.76 -18.10
CA ASP A 88 9.41 -8.22 -18.08
C ASP A 88 9.16 -8.73 -16.64
N LEU A 89 8.27 -9.71 -16.51
CA LEU A 89 7.91 -10.35 -15.24
C LEU A 89 8.95 -11.42 -14.87
N SER A 90 9.38 -11.41 -13.61
CA SER A 90 10.41 -12.33 -13.08
C SER A 90 9.98 -13.80 -13.11
N SER A 91 8.68 -14.08 -13.07
CA SER A 91 8.18 -15.45 -12.88
C SER A 91 8.23 -16.34 -14.13
N ASN A 92 8.14 -15.80 -15.35
CA ASN A 92 7.96 -16.61 -16.57
C ASN A 92 8.40 -15.95 -17.91
N ASP A 93 9.38 -15.03 -17.93
CA ASP A 93 9.83 -14.32 -19.15
C ASP A 93 8.69 -13.66 -19.97
N ARG A 94 7.60 -13.26 -19.29
CA ARG A 94 6.42 -12.65 -19.91
C ARG A 94 6.48 -11.14 -19.79
N LYS A 95 5.98 -10.45 -20.81
CA LYS A 95 5.82 -8.99 -20.80
C LYS A 95 4.46 -8.57 -20.27
N ALA A 96 4.47 -7.67 -19.30
CA ALA A 96 3.27 -7.05 -18.77
C ALA A 96 3.29 -5.53 -18.99
N ALA A 97 2.10 -4.99 -19.20
CA ALA A 97 1.81 -3.58 -19.32
C ALA A 97 0.85 -3.16 -18.21
N PHE A 98 1.21 -2.12 -17.46
CA PHE A 98 0.41 -1.56 -16.38
C PHE A 98 0.03 -0.13 -16.71
N ILE A 99 -1.25 0.20 -16.62
CA ILE A 99 -1.70 1.60 -16.66
C ILE A 99 -1.77 2.09 -15.22
N VAL A 100 -1.02 3.14 -14.92
CA VAL A 100 -0.87 3.66 -13.57
C VAL A 100 -1.20 5.14 -13.53
N ASN A 101 -2.06 5.51 -12.60
CA ASN A 101 -2.25 6.90 -12.24
C ASN A 101 -1.14 7.30 -11.26
N ILE A 102 -0.22 8.14 -11.74
CA ILE A 102 1.01 8.51 -11.04
C ILE A 102 0.74 9.33 -9.78
N PRO A 103 -0.10 10.40 -9.79
CA PRO A 103 -0.38 11.20 -8.60
C PRO A 103 -1.00 10.39 -7.46
N ASN A 104 -1.82 9.40 -7.78
CA ASN A 104 -2.44 8.51 -6.79
C ASN A 104 -1.64 7.24 -6.53
N ARG A 105 -0.48 7.07 -7.19
CA ARG A 105 0.36 5.85 -7.13
C ARG A 105 -0.47 4.56 -7.26
N THR A 106 -1.46 4.55 -8.15
CA THR A 106 -2.45 3.48 -8.22
C THR A 106 -2.45 2.83 -9.60
N VAL A 107 -2.21 1.52 -9.63
CA VAL A 107 -2.35 0.68 -10.82
C VAL A 107 -3.83 0.50 -11.13
N VAL A 108 -4.24 1.04 -12.27
CA VAL A 108 -5.63 1.02 -12.75
C VAL A 108 -5.93 -0.29 -13.46
N THR A 109 -5.03 -0.77 -14.32
CA THR A 109 -5.19 -2.06 -15.02
C THR A 109 -3.85 -2.72 -15.30
N ALA A 110 -3.90 -4.03 -15.52
CA ALA A 110 -2.78 -4.88 -15.90
C ALA A 110 -3.14 -5.66 -17.16
N ILE A 111 -2.19 -5.76 -18.09
CA ILE A 111 -2.37 -6.32 -19.42
C ILE A 111 -1.13 -7.18 -19.73
N GLU A 112 -1.32 -8.33 -20.33
CA GLU A 112 -0.23 -9.14 -20.87
C GLU A 112 0.01 -8.77 -22.34
N VAL A 113 1.25 -8.43 -22.69
CA VAL A 113 1.59 -7.85 -24.00
C VAL A 113 1.53 -8.88 -25.13
N GLU A 114 1.85 -10.16 -24.85
CA GLU A 114 1.87 -11.21 -25.89
C GLU A 114 0.47 -11.58 -26.42
N ASN A 115 -0.58 -11.31 -25.63
CA ASN A 115 -1.96 -11.67 -25.94
C ASN A 115 -2.85 -10.45 -26.25
N ALA A 116 -2.25 -9.28 -26.50
CA ALA A 116 -3.00 -8.07 -26.86
C ALA A 116 -3.24 -8.04 -28.37
N GLU A 117 -4.45 -8.40 -28.80
CA GLU A 117 -4.87 -8.37 -30.22
C GLU A 117 -4.80 -6.95 -30.83
N GLU A 118 -4.88 -5.90 -29.99
CA GLU A 118 -4.68 -4.51 -30.38
C GLU A 118 -3.76 -3.78 -29.39
N ASN A 119 -2.63 -3.27 -29.90
CA ASN A 119 -1.56 -2.61 -29.14
C ASN A 119 -1.74 -1.09 -28.99
N VAL A 120 -2.97 -0.57 -29.08
CA VAL A 120 -3.23 0.87 -29.02
C VAL A 120 -3.68 1.25 -27.62
N PHE A 121 -2.80 1.93 -26.90
CA PHE A 121 -3.10 2.53 -25.60
C PHE A 121 -3.44 4.02 -25.79
N THR A 122 -4.52 4.46 -25.18
CA THR A 122 -4.99 5.85 -25.24
C THR A 122 -5.09 6.44 -23.85
N ASN A 123 -5.19 7.76 -23.75
CA ASN A 123 -5.25 8.49 -22.48
C ASN A 123 -4.03 8.23 -21.58
N ILE A 124 -2.86 8.11 -22.22
CA ILE A 124 -1.56 7.95 -21.56
C ILE A 124 -0.71 9.15 -21.97
N ASP A 125 -0.02 9.77 -21.01
CA ASP A 125 0.90 10.88 -21.26
C ASP A 125 2.38 10.49 -21.18
N SER A 126 2.68 9.28 -20.68
CA SER A 126 4.05 8.74 -20.67
C SER A 126 4.12 7.23 -20.80
N VAL A 127 5.27 6.74 -21.28
CA VAL A 127 5.63 5.33 -21.27
C VAL A 127 6.94 5.14 -20.52
N VAL A 128 6.97 4.19 -19.60
CA VAL A 128 8.17 3.81 -18.84
C VAL A 128 8.50 2.35 -19.14
N PHE A 129 9.75 2.12 -19.56
CA PHE A 129 10.33 0.78 -19.63
C PHE A 129 11.04 0.49 -18.31
N ALA A 130 10.70 -0.64 -17.69
CA ALA A 130 11.16 -1.02 -16.35
C ALA A 130 11.64 -2.49 -16.32
#